data_AF-A0A2R5EVQ1-F1
#
_entry.id   AF-A0A2R5EVQ1-F1
#
_cell.length_a   1.000
_cell.length_b   1.000
_cell.length_c   1.000
_cell.angle_alpha   90.00
_cell.angle_beta   90.00
_cell.angle_gamma   90.00
#
_symmetry.space_group_name_H-M   'P 1'
#
loop_
_entity.id
_entity.type
_entity.pdbx_description
1 polymer ?
#
loop_
_entity_poly.entity_id
_entity_poly.type
_entity_poly.pdbx_seq_one_letter_code
_entity_poly.pdbx_strand_id
1 'polypeptide(L)'
;MSTINKQRKKHGEGQLVMNAEKADRFTGRNFLLPILLILFIGAYIAIMSADPKFVMTTMSWVTIGMYFLLAALFFFRKPYLKIGKDYVQSRRMTGDKRLNAADIGSIRVQDGYVTIVPKKGGGWTFSRLLNRFNTAAMTDKMKSFAQVHGITFEEK
;
A
#
# COMPACT_ATOMS: atom_id res chain seq x y z
N MET A 1 20.79 25.35 -9.60
CA MET A 1 21.15 24.05 -9.01
C MET A 1 22.56 24.14 -8.48
N SER A 2 22.78 23.87 -7.18
CA SER A 2 24.12 23.87 -6.59
C SER A 2 25.05 22.89 -7.32
N THR A 3 26.32 23.28 -7.49
CA THR A 3 27.39 22.49 -8.14
C THR A 3 27.50 21.08 -7.58
N ILE A 4 27.19 20.92 -6.29
CA ILE A 4 27.13 19.66 -5.54
C ILE A 4 26.13 18.67 -6.18
N ASN A 5 24.91 19.10 -6.53
CA ASN A 5 23.91 18.20 -7.11
C ASN A 5 24.24 17.74 -8.53
N LYS A 6 25.08 18.49 -9.26
CA LYS A 6 25.60 18.06 -10.57
C LYS A 6 26.68 16.99 -10.42
N GLN A 7 27.54 17.08 -9.39
CA GLN A 7 28.55 16.06 -9.11
C GLN A 7 27.91 14.74 -8.63
N ARG A 8 26.92 14.79 -7.75
CA ARG A 8 26.23 13.58 -7.26
C ARG A 8 25.52 12.79 -8.35
N LYS A 9 24.87 13.50 -9.29
CA LYS A 9 24.25 12.88 -10.48
C LYS A 9 25.27 12.10 -11.32
N LYS A 10 26.54 12.56 -11.41
CA LYS A 10 27.61 11.85 -12.13
C LYS A 10 28.11 10.60 -11.39
N HIS A 11 27.98 10.55 -10.07
CA HIS A 11 28.34 9.40 -9.24
C HIS A 11 27.17 8.42 -9.01
N GLY A 12 26.04 8.60 -9.70
CA GLY A 12 24.84 7.77 -9.50
C GLY A 12 24.13 7.99 -8.17
N GLU A 13 24.56 9.00 -7.40
CA GLU A 13 23.95 9.35 -6.13
C GLU A 13 22.76 10.29 -6.34
N GLY A 14 21.71 10.10 -5.55
CA GLY A 14 20.53 10.96 -5.56
C GLY A 14 20.87 12.42 -5.24
N GLN A 15 20.06 13.36 -5.74
CA GLN A 15 20.24 14.79 -5.43
C GLN A 15 20.04 15.06 -3.93
N LEU A 16 20.90 15.90 -3.35
CA LEU A 16 20.70 16.46 -2.01
C LEU A 16 19.65 17.57 -2.11
N VAL A 17 18.48 17.32 -1.52
CA VAL A 17 17.47 18.34 -1.27
C VAL A 17 17.73 18.89 0.14
N MET A 18 18.35 20.06 0.22
CA MET A 18 18.39 20.85 1.46
C MET A 18 16.95 21.25 1.79
N ASN A 19 16.44 20.90 2.97
CA ASN A 19 15.01 20.81 3.32
C ASN A 19 14.25 19.65 2.65
N ALA A 20 14.85 18.45 2.56
CA ALA A 20 14.05 17.25 2.39
C ALA A 20 13.05 17.18 3.55
N GLU A 21 11.79 17.47 3.24
CA GLU A 21 10.66 17.37 4.16
C GLU A 21 10.76 15.99 4.84
N LYS A 22 10.89 15.98 6.18
CA LYS A 22 10.95 14.74 6.98
C LYS A 22 9.60 14.06 6.87
N ALA A 23 9.43 13.29 5.81
CA ALA A 23 8.22 12.55 5.54
C ALA A 23 8.45 11.08 5.92
N ASP A 24 7.76 10.64 6.95
CA ASP A 24 7.86 9.28 7.44
C ASP A 24 7.10 8.35 6.49
N ARG A 25 7.79 7.34 5.95
CA ARG A 25 7.21 6.37 5.02
C ARG A 25 7.06 5.02 5.68
N PHE A 26 5.81 4.62 5.88
CA PHE A 26 5.41 3.30 6.31
C PHE A 26 5.12 2.44 5.08
N THR A 27 5.78 1.28 4.98
CA THR A 27 5.53 0.32 3.90
C THR A 27 4.86 -0.92 4.47
N GLY A 28 3.97 -1.51 3.68
CA GLY A 28 3.30 -2.76 4.01
C GLY A 28 3.55 -3.79 2.92
N ARG A 29 2.98 -4.97 3.10
CA ARG A 29 2.95 -6.00 2.08
C ARG A 29 1.61 -6.73 2.11
N ASN A 30 0.94 -6.74 0.97
CA ASN A 30 -0.31 -7.46 0.79
C ASN A 30 0.00 -8.86 0.24
N PHE A 31 0.00 -9.85 1.11
CA PHE A 31 0.16 -11.26 0.73
C PHE A 31 -1.19 -11.95 0.47
N LEU A 32 -2.29 -11.38 0.97
CA LEU A 32 -3.60 -12.05 0.96
C LEU A 32 -4.09 -12.31 -0.47
N LEU A 33 -4.09 -11.27 -1.31
CA LEU A 33 -4.52 -11.39 -2.71
C LEU A 33 -3.67 -12.39 -3.54
N PRO A 34 -2.32 -12.30 -3.56
CA PRO A 34 -1.52 -13.25 -4.33
C PRO A 34 -1.64 -14.69 -3.81
N ILE A 35 -1.74 -14.90 -2.49
CA ILE A 35 -1.97 -16.24 -1.92
C ILE A 35 -3.32 -16.80 -2.35
N LEU A 36 -4.38 -15.98 -2.29
CA LEU A 36 -5.73 -16.41 -2.65
C LEU A 36 -5.84 -16.75 -4.14
N LEU A 37 -5.16 -15.99 -5.01
CA LEU A 37 -5.03 -16.33 -6.44
C LEU A 37 -4.34 -17.68 -6.65
N ILE A 38 -3.21 -17.93 -5.99
CA ILE A 38 -2.48 -19.21 -6.10
C ILE A 38 -3.35 -20.36 -5.59
N LEU A 39 -4.08 -20.16 -4.50
CA LEU A 39 -5.00 -21.16 -3.95
C LEU A 39 -6.13 -21.49 -4.94
N PHE A 40 -6.72 -20.49 -5.59
CA PHE A 40 -7.73 -20.72 -6.63
C PHE A 40 -7.17 -21.42 -7.86
N ILE A 41 -5.95 -21.10 -8.29
CA ILE A 41 -5.28 -21.84 -9.37
C ILE A 41 -5.11 -23.31 -8.98
N GLY A 42 -4.63 -23.57 -7.77
CA GLY A 42 -4.45 -24.93 -7.26
C GLY A 42 -5.77 -25.70 -7.16
N ALA A 43 -6.81 -25.06 -6.64
CA ALA A 43 -8.15 -25.64 -6.57
C ALA A 43 -8.72 -25.95 -7.96
N TYR A 44 -8.56 -25.03 -8.92
CA TYR A 44 -8.97 -25.24 -10.30
C TYR A 44 -8.29 -26.48 -10.91
N ILE A 45 -6.96 -26.59 -10.78
CA ILE A 45 -6.21 -27.74 -11.29
C ILE A 45 -6.69 -29.04 -10.62
N ALA A 46 -6.86 -29.04 -9.31
CA ALA A 46 -7.29 -30.23 -8.55
C ALA A 46 -8.70 -30.71 -8.94
N ILE A 47 -9.66 -29.79 -9.05
CA ILE A 47 -11.04 -30.11 -9.43
C ILE A 47 -11.10 -30.61 -10.88
N MET A 48 -10.43 -29.91 -11.79
CA MET A 48 -10.48 -30.24 -13.22
C MET A 48 -9.73 -31.54 -13.55
N SER A 49 -8.65 -31.85 -12.81
CA SER A 49 -7.90 -33.10 -12.99
C SER A 49 -8.62 -34.32 -12.43
N ALA A 50 -9.68 -34.12 -11.62
CA ALA A 50 -10.52 -35.20 -11.11
C ALA A 50 -11.58 -35.68 -12.12
N ASP A 51 -11.86 -34.89 -13.18
CA ASP A 51 -12.77 -35.29 -14.25
C ASP A 51 -12.00 -35.98 -15.39
N PRO A 52 -12.20 -37.29 -15.62
CA PRO A 52 -11.50 -38.02 -16.68
C PRO A 52 -11.87 -37.58 -18.10
N LYS A 53 -12.96 -36.81 -18.28
CA LYS A 53 -13.36 -36.24 -19.57
C LYS A 53 -12.72 -34.88 -19.84
N PHE A 54 -12.09 -34.28 -18.83
CA PHE A 54 -11.51 -32.95 -18.95
C PHE A 54 -10.04 -33.05 -19.38
N VAL A 55 -9.75 -32.60 -20.60
CA VAL A 55 -8.38 -32.51 -21.12
C VAL A 55 -7.90 -31.08 -20.96
N MET A 56 -6.81 -30.89 -20.21
CA MET A 56 -6.13 -29.61 -20.10
C MET A 56 -5.56 -29.20 -21.46
N THR A 57 -6.24 -28.26 -22.12
CA THR A 57 -5.78 -27.70 -23.40
C THR A 57 -4.65 -26.70 -23.21
N THR A 58 -3.95 -26.35 -24.29
CA THR A 58 -2.94 -25.27 -24.29
C THR A 58 -3.50 -23.95 -23.75
N MET A 59 -4.76 -23.63 -24.07
CA MET A 59 -5.41 -22.41 -23.59
C MET A 59 -5.60 -22.40 -22.06
N SER A 60 -5.89 -23.56 -21.46
CA SER A 60 -6.00 -23.71 -20.00
C SER A 60 -4.67 -23.40 -19.30
N TRP A 61 -3.56 -23.89 -19.85
CA TRP A 61 -2.22 -23.60 -19.32
C TRP A 61 -1.81 -22.14 -19.48
N VAL A 62 -2.14 -21.51 -20.63
CA VAL A 62 -1.93 -20.07 -20.84
C VAL A 62 -2.71 -19.26 -19.80
N THR A 63 -3.96 -19.63 -19.54
CA THR A 63 -4.81 -18.96 -18.54
C THR A 63 -4.22 -19.06 -17.14
N ILE A 64 -3.77 -20.26 -16.74
CA ILE A 64 -3.07 -20.48 -15.47
C ILE A 64 -1.81 -19.60 -15.38
N GLY A 65 -0.99 -19.56 -16.45
CA GLY A 65 0.19 -18.71 -16.52
C GLY A 65 -0.12 -17.22 -16.35
N MET A 66 -1.21 -16.74 -16.96
CA MET A 66 -1.67 -15.35 -16.81
C MET A 66 -2.11 -15.04 -15.38
N TYR A 67 -2.76 -15.97 -14.67
CA TYR A 67 -3.12 -15.78 -13.26
C TYR A 67 -1.90 -15.78 -12.33
N PHE A 68 -0.88 -16.59 -12.61
CA PHE A 68 0.40 -16.51 -11.90
C PHE A 68 1.09 -15.17 -12.13
N LEU A 69 1.13 -14.68 -13.37
CA LEU A 69 1.67 -13.37 -13.69
C LEU A 69 0.89 -12.26 -12.97
N LEU A 70 -0.43 -12.34 -12.92
CA LEU A 70 -1.28 -11.43 -12.18
C LEU A 70 -0.98 -11.45 -10.67
N ALA A 71 -0.82 -12.64 -10.08
CA ALA A 71 -0.43 -12.80 -8.68
C ALA A 71 0.93 -12.16 -8.40
N ALA A 72 1.92 -12.35 -9.29
CA ALA A 72 3.22 -11.72 -9.19
C ALA A 72 3.12 -10.19 -9.25
N LEU A 73 2.31 -9.62 -10.16
CA LEU A 73 2.08 -8.18 -10.24
C LEU A 73 1.51 -7.60 -8.94
N PHE A 74 0.53 -8.27 -8.33
CA PHE A 74 -0.02 -7.86 -7.04
C PHE A 74 0.99 -7.99 -5.89
N PHE A 75 1.85 -9.01 -5.93
CA PHE A 75 2.90 -9.21 -4.94
C PHE A 75 3.98 -8.12 -4.98
N PHE A 76 4.37 -7.67 -6.18
CA PHE A 76 5.34 -6.58 -6.36
C PHE A 76 4.74 -5.20 -6.06
N ARG A 77 3.42 -5.04 -6.12
CA ARG A 77 2.72 -3.81 -5.78
C ARG A 77 2.72 -3.58 -4.25
N LYS A 78 3.79 -2.96 -3.75
CA LYS A 78 3.94 -2.60 -2.33
C LYS A 78 3.00 -1.44 -1.93
N PRO A 79 2.05 -1.63 -1.00
CA PRO A 79 1.29 -0.52 -0.43
C PRO A 79 2.20 0.30 0.51
N TYR A 80 2.02 1.62 0.52
CA TYR A 80 2.75 2.51 1.41
C TYR A 80 1.86 3.65 1.89
N LEU A 81 2.15 4.13 3.09
CA LEU A 81 1.65 5.38 3.65
C LEU A 81 2.85 6.30 3.86
N LYS A 82 2.81 7.51 3.32
CA LYS A 82 3.79 8.57 3.54
C LYS A 82 3.09 9.70 4.29
N ILE A 83 3.64 10.10 5.42
CA ILE A 83 3.12 11.19 6.25
C ILE A 83 4.12 12.33 6.13
N GLY A 84 3.74 13.41 5.44
CA GLY A 84 4.49 14.65 5.34
C GLY A 84 4.12 15.63 6.45
N LYS A 85 4.55 16.89 6.33
CA LYS A 85 4.27 17.91 7.35
C LYS A 85 2.79 18.29 7.37
N ASP A 86 2.19 18.47 6.20
CA ASP A 86 0.82 18.95 5.99
C ASP A 86 -0.03 18.00 5.12
N TYR A 87 0.48 16.81 4.81
CA TYR A 87 -0.22 15.83 3.98
C TYR A 87 0.04 14.39 4.37
N VAL A 88 -0.86 13.54 3.92
CA VAL A 88 -0.71 12.09 3.92
C VAL A 88 -0.88 11.57 2.50
N GLN A 89 0.01 10.70 2.05
CA GLN A 89 0.01 10.13 0.70
C GLN A 89 0.01 8.61 0.75
N SER A 90 -0.84 7.98 -0.05
CA SER A 90 -0.90 6.53 -0.18
C SER A 90 -1.11 6.14 -1.64
N ARG A 91 -0.51 5.02 -2.04
CA ARG A 91 -0.83 4.39 -3.34
C ARG A 91 -2.16 3.66 -3.25
N ARG A 92 -3.14 4.07 -4.05
CA ARG A 92 -4.46 3.45 -4.16
C ARG A 92 -4.62 2.82 -5.55
N MET A 93 -5.79 2.26 -5.84
CA MET A 93 -6.05 1.57 -7.10
C MET A 93 -5.85 2.48 -8.31
N THR A 94 -6.31 3.73 -8.23
CA THR A 94 -6.18 4.77 -9.27
C THR A 94 -4.84 5.51 -9.27
N GLY A 95 -3.80 4.98 -8.59
CA GLY A 95 -2.49 5.63 -8.49
C GLY A 95 -2.20 6.26 -7.13
N ASP A 96 -1.21 7.14 -7.09
CA ASP A 96 -0.79 7.81 -5.86
C ASP A 96 -1.77 8.94 -5.51
N LYS A 97 -2.39 8.84 -4.34
CA LYS A 97 -3.30 9.87 -3.82
C LYS A 97 -2.63 10.57 -2.65
N ARG A 98 -2.65 11.91 -2.70
CA ARG A 98 -2.25 12.80 -1.60
C ARG A 98 -3.50 13.44 -1.02
N LEU A 99 -3.55 13.52 0.30
CA LEU A 99 -4.62 14.14 1.08
C LEU A 99 -3.96 15.15 2.00
N ASN A 100 -4.32 16.42 1.90
CA ASN A 100 -3.78 17.45 2.78
C ASN A 100 -4.49 17.40 4.14
N ALA A 101 -3.87 17.95 5.18
CA ALA A 101 -4.40 17.99 6.54
C ALA A 101 -5.81 18.61 6.58
N ALA A 102 -6.03 19.68 5.82
CA ALA A 102 -7.32 20.36 5.71
C ALA A 102 -8.44 19.50 5.12
N ASP A 103 -8.11 18.47 4.35
CA ASP A 103 -9.06 17.57 3.70
C ASP A 103 -9.35 16.31 4.53
N ILE A 104 -8.68 16.15 5.68
CA ILE A 104 -8.93 15.05 6.62
C ILE A 104 -10.10 15.46 7.53
N GLY A 105 -11.11 14.60 7.62
CA GLY A 105 -12.23 14.78 8.53
C GLY A 105 -11.90 14.23 9.91
N SER A 106 -11.55 12.95 9.99
CA SER A 106 -11.13 12.31 11.23
C SER A 106 -10.12 11.20 10.99
N ILE A 107 -9.37 10.86 12.05
CA ILE A 107 -8.48 9.71 12.10
C ILE A 107 -9.04 8.76 13.16
N ARG A 108 -9.31 7.53 12.76
CA ARG A 108 -9.81 6.47 13.64
C ARG A 108 -8.72 5.42 13.83
N VAL A 109 -8.41 5.11 15.07
CA VAL A 109 -7.46 4.06 15.43
C VAL A 109 -8.19 3.00 16.23
N GLN A 110 -7.92 1.75 15.86
CA GLN A 110 -8.38 0.54 16.54
C GLN A 110 -7.17 -0.40 16.64
N ASP A 111 -7.24 -1.40 17.52
CA ASP A 111 -6.19 -2.41 17.66
C ASP A 111 -5.83 -3.06 16.31
N GLY A 112 -4.65 -2.71 15.79
CA GLY A 112 -4.15 -3.21 14.51
C GLY A 112 -4.75 -2.56 13.26
N TYR A 113 -5.52 -1.47 13.39
CA TYR A 113 -6.11 -0.72 12.28
C TYR A 113 -5.97 0.80 12.46
N VAL A 114 -5.56 1.48 11.39
CA VAL A 114 -5.53 2.95 11.32
C VAL A 114 -6.34 3.37 10.09
N THR A 115 -7.41 4.13 10.30
CA THR A 115 -8.30 4.60 9.24
C THR A 115 -8.29 6.12 9.17
N ILE A 116 -7.92 6.65 8.00
CA ILE A 116 -7.97 8.08 7.70
C ILE A 116 -9.27 8.34 6.93
N VAL A 117 -10.18 9.12 7.50
CA VAL A 117 -11.46 9.47 6.88
C VAL A 117 -11.33 10.86 6.25
N PRO A 118 -11.23 10.96 4.91
CA PRO A 118 -11.24 12.25 4.25
C PRO A 118 -12.63 12.90 4.34
N LYS A 119 -12.70 14.23 4.29
CA LYS A 119 -13.97 14.98 4.19
C LYS A 119 -14.76 14.63 2.93
N LYS A 120 -14.06 14.26 1.85
CA LYS A 120 -14.64 13.82 0.57
C LYS A 120 -13.97 12.54 0.08
N GLY A 121 -14.77 11.51 -0.21
CA GLY A 121 -14.32 10.23 -0.74
C GLY A 121 -14.25 9.11 0.29
N GLY A 122 -13.71 7.96 -0.12
CA GLY A 122 -13.64 6.75 0.71
C GLY A 122 -12.48 6.77 1.72
N GLY A 123 -12.72 6.17 2.89
CA GLY A 123 -11.73 6.04 3.97
C GLY A 123 -10.50 5.21 3.58
N TRP A 124 -9.34 5.60 4.11
CA TRP A 124 -8.08 4.91 3.91
C TRP A 124 -7.76 4.08 5.13
N THR A 125 -8.11 2.79 5.08
CA THR A 125 -7.82 1.85 6.16
C THR A 125 -6.49 1.14 5.91
N PHE A 126 -5.63 1.16 6.92
CA PHE A 126 -4.37 0.45 7.01
C PHE A 126 -4.47 -0.57 8.13
N SER A 127 -4.09 -1.82 7.86
CA SER A 127 -4.26 -2.94 8.79
C SER A 127 -2.95 -3.68 8.97
N ARG A 128 -2.68 -4.09 10.22
CA ARG A 128 -1.59 -4.99 10.57
C ARG A 128 -1.84 -6.40 10.02
N LEU A 129 -3.07 -6.89 10.05
CA LEU A 129 -3.39 -8.25 9.60
C LEU A 129 -3.36 -8.36 8.08
N LEU A 130 -4.04 -7.45 7.38
CA LEU A 130 -4.20 -7.54 5.92
C LEU A 130 -2.95 -7.11 5.15
N ASN A 131 -2.29 -6.06 5.61
CA ASN A 131 -1.19 -5.41 4.89
C ASN A 131 0.13 -5.40 5.67
N ARG A 132 0.19 -6.04 6.85
CA ARG A 132 1.40 -6.13 7.69
C ARG A 132 2.08 -4.80 7.98
N PHE A 133 1.29 -3.74 8.11
CA PHE A 133 1.81 -2.44 8.51
C PHE A 133 2.24 -2.45 9.99
N ASN A 134 3.27 -1.65 10.31
CA ASN A 134 3.58 -1.31 11.70
C ASN A 134 2.58 -0.26 12.19
N THR A 135 1.38 -0.72 12.56
CA THR A 135 0.28 0.15 12.97
C THR A 135 0.59 0.92 14.25
N ALA A 136 1.39 0.38 15.18
CA ALA A 136 1.79 1.09 16.40
C ALA A 136 2.56 2.38 16.07
N ALA A 137 3.61 2.27 15.27
CA ALA A 137 4.39 3.45 14.86
C ALA A 137 3.57 4.42 13.98
N MET A 138 2.61 3.91 13.20
CA MET A 138 1.68 4.75 12.44
C MET A 138 0.71 5.50 13.35
N THR A 139 0.17 4.84 14.37
CA THR A 139 -0.74 5.44 15.36
C THR A 139 -0.05 6.60 16.07
N ASP A 140 1.17 6.41 16.58
CA ASP A 140 1.92 7.46 17.27
C ASP A 140 2.13 8.68 16.36
N LYS A 141 2.55 8.45 15.11
CA LYS A 141 2.75 9.52 14.13
C LYS A 141 1.45 10.21 13.73
N MET A 142 0.37 9.46 13.57
CA MET A 142 -0.93 10.03 13.23
C MET A 142 -1.54 10.81 14.40
N LYS A 143 -1.28 10.40 15.63
CA LYS A 143 -1.66 11.15 16.84
C LYS A 143 -0.95 12.49 16.89
N SER A 144 0.38 12.52 16.69
CA SER A 144 1.13 13.78 16.60
C SER A 144 0.65 14.66 15.44
N PHE A 145 0.40 14.07 14.27
CA PHE A 145 -0.12 14.80 13.11
C PHE A 145 -1.51 15.41 13.39
N ALA A 146 -2.41 14.65 14.01
CA ALA A 146 -3.74 15.12 14.39
C ALA A 146 -3.67 16.29 15.38
N GLN A 147 -2.79 16.21 16.38
CA GLN A 147 -2.58 17.29 17.36
C GLN A 147 -2.08 18.57 16.71
N VAL A 148 -1.13 18.49 15.76
CA VAL A 148 -0.57 19.66 15.07
C VAL A 148 -1.62 20.36 14.20
N HIS A 149 -2.51 19.60 13.57
CA HIS A 149 -3.50 20.13 12.61
C HIS A 149 -4.92 20.27 13.17
N GLY A 150 -5.14 19.95 14.45
CA GLY A 150 -6.46 20.01 15.07
C GLY A 150 -7.49 19.02 14.49
N ILE A 151 -7.04 17.85 14.03
CA ILE A 151 -7.90 16.82 13.43
C ILE A 151 -8.48 15.94 14.54
N THR A 152 -9.76 15.58 14.44
CA THR A 152 -10.40 14.64 15.37
C THR A 152 -9.71 13.28 15.33
N PHE A 153 -9.24 12.81 16.48
CA PHE A 153 -8.59 11.52 16.66
C PHE A 153 -9.45 10.63 17.57
N GLU A 154 -10.04 9.58 17.01
CA GLU A 154 -10.87 8.61 17.72
C GLU A 154 -10.05 7.34 17.99
N GLU A 155 -9.91 6.95 19.25
CA GLU A 155 -9.23 5.72 19.69
C GLU A 155 -10.27 4.78 20.28
N LYS A 156 -10.38 3.55 19.75
CA LYS A 156 -11.34 2.52 20.16
C LYS A 156 -10.65 1.21 20.52
#